data_AF-A0A9R1FH37-F1
#
_entry.id   AF-A0A9R1FH37-F1
#
_cell.length_a   1.000
_cell.length_b   1.000
_cell.length_c   1.000
_cell.angle_alpha   90.00
_cell.angle_beta   90.00
_cell.angle_gamma   90.00
#
_symmetry.space_group_name_H-M   'P 1'
#
loop_
_entity.id
_entity.type
_entity.pdbx_description
1 polymer ?
#
loop_
_entity_poly.entity_id
_entity_poly.type
_entity_poly.pdbx_seq_one_letter_code
_entity_poly.pdbx_strand_id
1 'polypeptide(L)'
;MASKPLEFEDLSRTCRRDRFCQLCARAFCSHCCGYHHSGPFHSVIPVDVDAAGRPVFSTTFEFGDSEQSLRLRDAVVGTIAAEDYATPLLRDSYCMACKRIFCAGTCSHHHDLCGPDAVLHIREHGGAYCVRCTGSEPWFPHIESILGDPVGEDRDEHGHYQLLLPVLRRAPGKCVQCGAQVQWDSKEHCSEPCAAAHQQEVDRRRERREARRAARELAKLQIH
;
A
#
# COMPACT_ATOMS: atom_id res chain seq x y z
N MET A 1 -15.90 3.24 2.22
CA MET A 1 -15.27 1.91 2.40
C MET A 1 -14.26 2.02 3.52
N ALA A 2 -14.34 1.17 4.55
CA ALA A 2 -13.35 1.14 5.63
C ALA A 2 -11.97 0.77 5.07
N SER A 3 -10.92 1.41 5.58
CA SER A 3 -9.54 1.10 5.18
C SER A 3 -9.10 -0.24 5.75
N LYS A 4 -8.38 -1.05 4.95
CA LYS A 4 -7.92 -2.37 5.38
C LYS A 4 -6.44 -2.31 5.77
N PRO A 5 -6.06 -2.82 6.95
CA PRO A 5 -4.66 -3.01 7.31
C PRO A 5 -3.87 -3.82 6.29
N LEU A 6 -2.56 -3.57 6.21
CA LEU A 6 -1.62 -4.21 5.27
C LEU A 6 -1.76 -5.74 5.24
N GLU A 7 -1.86 -6.37 6.40
CA GLU A 7 -1.96 -7.82 6.55
C GLU A 7 -3.18 -8.44 5.84
N PHE A 8 -4.23 -7.66 5.54
CA PHE A 8 -5.46 -8.14 4.90
C PHE A 8 -5.56 -7.74 3.43
N GLU A 9 -4.60 -6.98 2.93
CA GLU A 9 -4.61 -6.51 1.56
C GLU A 9 -4.01 -7.56 0.62
N ASP A 10 -4.64 -7.70 -0.54
CA ASP A 10 -4.18 -8.62 -1.57
C ASP A 10 -3.15 -7.91 -2.45
N LEU A 11 -1.88 -8.18 -2.16
CA LEU A 11 -0.71 -7.66 -2.85
C LEU A 11 -0.55 -8.21 -4.27
N SER A 12 -1.19 -9.34 -4.60
CA SER A 12 -1.15 -9.93 -5.95
C SER A 12 -2.03 -9.20 -6.95
N ARG A 13 -2.97 -8.39 -6.46
CA ARG A 13 -3.86 -7.62 -7.31
C ARG A 13 -3.18 -6.35 -7.80
N THR A 14 -3.57 -5.94 -8.99
CA THR A 14 -3.26 -4.62 -9.52
C THR A 14 -4.41 -3.65 -9.25
N CYS A 15 -4.08 -2.37 -9.29
CA CYS A 15 -5.05 -1.28 -9.33
C CYS A 15 -5.21 -0.81 -10.78
N ARG A 16 -6.35 -0.23 -11.09
CA ARG A 16 -6.61 0.45 -12.36
C ARG A 16 -7.13 1.82 -12.03
N ARG A 17 -6.71 2.85 -12.77
CA ARG A 17 -7.39 4.14 -12.69
C ARG A 17 -8.84 3.94 -13.12
N ASP A 18 -9.78 4.39 -12.32
CA ASP A 18 -11.22 4.21 -12.53
C ASP A 18 -12.01 5.48 -12.17
N ARG A 19 -11.28 6.56 -11.87
CA ARG A 19 -11.80 7.84 -11.45
C ARG A 19 -10.92 8.96 -11.99
N PHE A 20 -11.51 10.12 -12.22
CA PHE A 20 -10.80 11.37 -12.47
C PHE A 20 -11.28 12.44 -11.49
N CYS A 21 -10.37 13.08 -10.77
CA CYS A 21 -10.72 14.23 -9.93
C CYS A 21 -10.50 15.52 -10.73
N GLN A 22 -11.56 16.30 -10.94
CA GLN A 22 -11.48 17.56 -11.67
C GLN A 22 -10.59 18.58 -10.95
N LEU A 23 -10.68 18.66 -9.61
CA LEU A 23 -9.89 19.62 -8.83
C LEU A 23 -8.40 19.28 -8.80
N CYS A 24 -8.07 17.99 -8.72
CA CYS A 24 -6.67 17.54 -8.75
C CYS A 24 -6.13 17.39 -10.18
N ALA A 25 -7.01 17.52 -11.20
CA ALA A 25 -6.71 17.28 -12.61
C ALA A 25 -5.92 15.98 -12.83
N ARG A 26 -6.34 14.89 -12.17
CA ARG A 26 -5.59 13.62 -12.16
C ARG A 26 -6.51 12.41 -12.13
N ALA A 27 -6.17 11.40 -12.94
CA ALA A 27 -6.77 10.08 -12.87
C ALA A 27 -6.22 9.25 -11.70
N PHE A 28 -7.09 8.53 -11.00
CA PHE A 28 -6.72 7.73 -9.84
C PHE A 28 -7.53 6.44 -9.73
N CYS A 29 -7.05 5.51 -8.90
CA CYS A 29 -7.78 4.30 -8.54
C CYS A 29 -8.57 4.52 -7.24
N SER A 30 -9.84 4.14 -7.23
CA SER A 30 -10.73 4.19 -6.07
C SER A 30 -10.21 3.37 -4.88
N HIS A 31 -9.43 2.31 -5.13
CA HIS A 31 -8.71 1.58 -4.08
C HIS A 31 -7.61 2.43 -3.44
N CYS A 32 -6.74 3.05 -4.23
CA CYS A 32 -5.59 3.80 -3.71
C CYS A 32 -6.00 5.13 -3.03
N CYS A 33 -6.79 5.95 -3.73
CA CYS A 33 -7.05 7.35 -3.34
C CYS A 33 -8.51 7.66 -3.06
N GLY A 34 -9.42 6.68 -3.19
CA GLY A 34 -10.86 6.92 -3.08
C GLY A 34 -11.30 7.50 -1.73
N TYR A 35 -10.57 7.22 -0.64
CA TYR A 35 -10.88 7.81 0.66
C TYR A 35 -10.70 9.34 0.66
N HIS A 36 -9.55 9.82 0.19
CA HIS A 36 -9.28 11.26 0.07
C HIS A 36 -10.33 11.94 -0.82
N HIS A 37 -10.65 11.31 -1.94
CA HIS A 37 -11.61 11.84 -2.92
C HIS A 37 -13.09 11.59 -2.56
N SER A 38 -13.40 11.01 -1.40
CA SER A 38 -14.78 10.83 -0.92
C SER A 38 -15.33 12.04 -0.16
N GLY A 39 -14.47 13.03 0.13
CA GLY A 39 -14.86 14.27 0.80
C GLY A 39 -15.56 15.27 -0.14
N PRO A 40 -16.25 16.29 0.43
CA PRO A 40 -17.07 17.25 -0.34
C PRO A 40 -16.25 18.18 -1.26
N PHE A 41 -14.92 18.18 -1.12
CA PHE A 41 -14.03 19.07 -1.85
C PHE A 41 -13.57 18.52 -3.20
N HIS A 42 -13.91 17.27 -3.55
CA HIS A 42 -13.49 16.65 -4.81
C HIS A 42 -14.69 16.39 -5.72
N SER A 43 -14.68 17.01 -6.89
CA SER A 43 -15.55 16.62 -8.01
C SER A 43 -14.91 15.44 -8.74
N VAL A 44 -15.50 14.26 -8.58
CA VAL A 44 -14.95 12.99 -9.07
C VAL A 44 -15.85 12.41 -10.15
N ILE A 45 -15.25 12.11 -11.30
CA ILE A 45 -15.91 11.49 -12.44
C ILE A 45 -15.54 10.00 -12.45
N PRO A 46 -16.51 9.06 -12.41
CA PRO A 46 -16.27 7.65 -12.72
C PRO A 46 -15.79 7.48 -14.15
N VAL A 47 -14.75 6.66 -14.36
CA VAL A 47 -14.23 6.36 -15.70
C VAL A 47 -14.08 4.85 -15.84
N ASP A 48 -14.75 4.30 -16.85
CA ASP A 48 -14.57 2.93 -17.31
C ASP A 48 -13.68 2.88 -18.55
N VAL A 49 -13.40 1.67 -19.05
CA VAL A 49 -12.67 1.50 -20.31
C VAL A 49 -13.47 0.60 -21.25
N ASP A 50 -13.49 0.94 -22.54
CA ASP A 50 -14.09 0.10 -23.56
C ASP A 50 -13.18 -1.08 -23.94
N ALA A 51 -13.63 -1.91 -24.90
CA ALA A 51 -12.86 -3.06 -25.37
C ALA A 51 -11.51 -2.69 -26.04
N ALA A 52 -11.34 -1.43 -26.47
CA ALA A 52 -10.10 -0.91 -27.02
C ALA A 52 -9.22 -0.22 -25.96
N GLY A 53 -9.63 -0.23 -24.69
CA GLY A 53 -8.93 0.40 -23.58
C GLY A 53 -9.14 1.91 -23.48
N ARG A 54 -10.09 2.49 -24.24
CA ARG A 54 -10.37 3.93 -24.25
C ARG A 54 -11.30 4.30 -23.09
N PRO A 55 -11.11 5.47 -22.46
CA PRO A 55 -11.94 5.88 -21.34
C PRO A 55 -13.39 6.13 -21.75
N VAL A 56 -14.31 5.62 -20.93
CA VAL A 56 -15.77 5.80 -21.06
C VAL A 56 -16.28 6.49 -19.81
N PHE A 57 -16.89 7.65 -19.95
CA PHE A 57 -17.36 8.47 -18.83
C PHE A 57 -18.51 9.37 -19.27
N SER A 58 -19.29 9.84 -18.29
CA SER A 58 -20.33 10.85 -18.54
C SER A 58 -19.68 12.17 -18.92
N THR A 59 -20.06 12.72 -20.08
CA THR A 59 -19.68 14.08 -20.51
C THR A 59 -20.73 15.11 -20.09
N THR A 60 -21.84 14.67 -19.50
CA THR A 60 -22.84 15.52 -18.89
C THR A 60 -22.33 15.97 -17.55
N PHE A 61 -21.72 17.15 -17.53
CA PHE A 61 -21.33 17.86 -16.33
C PHE A 61 -22.26 19.05 -16.15
N GLU A 62 -22.43 19.52 -14.91
CA GLU A 62 -23.16 20.76 -14.61
C GLU A 62 -22.32 22.00 -15.00
N PHE A 63 -22.04 22.14 -16.30
CA PHE A 63 -21.54 23.38 -16.88
C PHE A 63 -22.74 24.12 -17.49
N GLY A 64 -22.79 25.45 -17.35
CA GLY A 64 -23.79 26.26 -18.05
C GLY A 64 -23.61 26.21 -19.58
N ASP A 65 -24.57 26.73 -20.34
CA ASP A 65 -24.54 26.69 -21.81
C ASP A 65 -23.72 27.81 -22.47
N SER A 66 -22.92 28.56 -21.68
CA SER A 66 -22.09 29.63 -22.22
C SER A 66 -20.93 29.08 -23.06
N GLU A 67 -20.44 29.85 -24.04
CA GLU A 67 -19.28 29.44 -24.85
C GLU A 67 -18.04 29.12 -23.98
N GLN A 68 -17.83 29.89 -22.91
CA GLN A 68 -16.74 29.67 -21.96
C GLN A 68 -16.91 28.34 -21.20
N SER A 69 -18.14 28.02 -20.80
CA SER A 69 -18.48 26.77 -20.13
C SER A 69 -18.29 25.55 -21.05
N LEU A 70 -18.63 25.67 -22.33
CA LEU A 70 -18.38 24.62 -23.33
C LEU A 70 -16.88 24.40 -23.56
N ARG A 71 -16.07 25.46 -23.65
CA ARG A 71 -14.61 25.34 -23.77
C ARG A 71 -13.98 24.66 -22.54
N LEU A 72 -14.45 25.00 -21.34
CA LEU A 72 -13.98 24.37 -20.10
C LEU A 72 -14.34 22.88 -20.08
N ARG A 73 -15.57 22.54 -20.49
CA ARG A 73 -16.00 21.15 -20.63
C ARG A 73 -15.08 20.37 -21.55
N ASP A 74 -14.83 20.88 -22.76
CA ASP A 74 -14.03 20.19 -23.76
C ASP A 74 -12.58 20.03 -23.30
N ALA A 75 -12.03 21.00 -22.56
CA ALA A 75 -10.72 20.89 -21.93
C ALA A 75 -10.66 19.78 -20.85
N VAL A 76 -11.68 19.67 -20.01
CA VAL A 76 -11.79 18.60 -19.00
C VAL A 76 -11.92 17.24 -19.68
N VAL A 77 -12.80 17.12 -20.68
CA VAL A 77 -12.97 15.89 -21.48
C VAL A 77 -11.66 15.46 -22.12
N GLY A 78 -10.93 16.41 -22.74
CA GLY A 78 -9.63 16.13 -23.34
C GLY A 78 -8.57 15.68 -22.33
N THR A 79 -8.57 16.26 -21.13
CA THR A 79 -7.65 15.87 -20.05
C THR A 79 -7.94 14.45 -19.56
N ILE A 80 -9.22 14.12 -19.37
CA ILE A 80 -9.64 12.75 -19.03
C ILE A 80 -9.24 11.80 -20.15
N ALA A 81 -9.51 12.14 -21.40
CA ALA A 81 -9.20 11.28 -22.54
C ALA A 81 -7.69 11.01 -22.73
N ALA A 82 -6.82 11.89 -22.23
CA ALA A 82 -5.36 11.76 -22.33
C ALA A 82 -4.74 10.89 -21.24
N GLU A 83 -5.48 10.58 -20.17
CA GLU A 83 -4.99 9.74 -19.07
C GLU A 83 -5.02 8.25 -19.43
N ASP A 84 -4.09 7.49 -18.84
CA ASP A 84 -4.01 6.05 -19.02
C ASP A 84 -4.82 5.30 -17.95
N TYR A 85 -5.96 4.76 -18.39
CA TYR A 85 -6.84 3.91 -17.59
C TYR A 85 -6.69 2.42 -17.88
N ALA A 86 -5.94 2.03 -18.91
CA ALA A 86 -5.84 0.64 -19.32
C ALA A 86 -4.69 -0.07 -18.58
N THR A 87 -3.58 0.63 -18.32
CA THR A 87 -2.41 0.02 -17.69
C THR A 87 -2.68 -0.35 -16.24
N PRO A 88 -2.49 -1.64 -15.87
CA PRO A 88 -2.53 -2.07 -14.49
C PRO A 88 -1.39 -1.45 -13.68
N LEU A 89 -1.73 -0.93 -12.51
CA LEU A 89 -0.81 -0.33 -11.56
C LEU A 89 -0.46 -1.33 -10.46
N LEU A 90 0.84 -1.56 -10.27
CA LEU A 90 1.32 -2.44 -9.21
C LEU A 90 1.07 -1.85 -7.84
N ARG A 91 0.80 -2.74 -6.89
CA ARG A 91 0.62 -2.46 -5.48
C ARG A 91 1.96 -2.59 -4.76
N ASP A 92 2.80 -1.57 -4.90
CA ASP A 92 4.20 -1.58 -4.48
C ASP A 92 4.48 -0.76 -3.22
N SER A 93 3.45 -0.12 -2.64
CA SER A 93 3.60 0.67 -1.42
C SER A 93 2.42 0.55 -0.48
N TYR A 94 2.67 0.68 0.82
CA TYR A 94 1.64 0.78 1.85
C TYR A 94 1.85 2.04 2.69
N CYS A 95 0.80 2.86 2.83
CA CYS A 95 0.83 4.02 3.71
C CYS A 95 0.20 3.63 5.05
N MET A 96 0.95 3.74 6.15
CA MET A 96 0.44 3.43 7.49
C MET A 96 -0.57 4.45 7.99
N ALA A 97 -0.44 5.72 7.59
CA ALA A 97 -1.38 6.77 7.97
C ALA A 97 -2.74 6.54 7.30
N CYS A 98 -2.73 6.25 6.00
CA CYS A 98 -3.95 5.96 5.24
C CYS A 98 -4.43 4.52 5.43
N LYS A 99 -3.58 3.62 5.95
CA LYS A 99 -3.80 2.18 6.02
C LYS A 99 -4.26 1.60 4.69
N ARG A 100 -3.51 1.88 3.62
CA ARG A 100 -3.83 1.48 2.24
C ARG A 100 -2.60 1.07 1.47
N ILE A 101 -2.74 0.02 0.67
CA ILE A 101 -1.78 -0.30 -0.38
C ILE A 101 -2.08 0.55 -1.61
N PHE A 102 -1.04 1.01 -2.30
CA PHE A 102 -1.15 1.85 -3.49
C PHE A 102 0.04 1.65 -4.42
N CYS A 103 -0.02 2.34 -5.57
CA CYS A 103 1.09 2.44 -6.52
C CYS A 103 1.87 3.73 -6.28
N ALA A 104 3.11 3.64 -5.80
CA ALA A 104 3.94 4.79 -5.45
C ALA A 104 4.11 5.77 -6.62
N GLY A 105 4.31 5.24 -7.83
CA GLY A 105 4.48 6.05 -9.04
C GLY A 105 3.24 6.84 -9.46
N THR A 106 2.04 6.44 -9.01
CA THR A 106 0.78 7.13 -9.35
C THR A 106 0.26 8.00 -8.21
N CYS A 107 0.52 7.60 -6.97
CA CYS A 107 0.01 8.28 -5.79
C CYS A 107 1.16 8.90 -4.98
N SER A 108 2.09 9.56 -5.68
CA SER A 108 3.28 10.18 -5.06
C SER A 108 2.93 11.24 -4.01
N HIS A 109 1.78 11.89 -4.13
CA HIS A 109 1.28 12.89 -3.17
C HIS A 109 1.13 12.35 -1.73
N HIS A 110 1.09 11.02 -1.54
CA HIS A 110 1.12 10.45 -0.19
C HIS A 110 2.43 10.76 0.55
N HIS A 111 3.56 10.89 -0.16
CA HIS A 111 4.80 11.35 0.47
C HIS A 111 4.65 12.76 1.04
N ASP A 112 4.01 13.66 0.29
CA ASP A 112 3.84 15.06 0.69
C ASP A 112 2.83 15.22 1.84
N LEU A 113 1.73 14.47 1.82
CA LEU A 113 0.64 14.60 2.79
C LEU A 113 0.82 13.74 4.04
N CYS A 114 1.42 12.55 3.91
CA CYS A 114 1.58 11.61 5.03
C CYS A 114 3.01 11.58 5.58
N GLY A 115 3.96 12.19 4.87
CA GLY A 115 5.39 12.13 5.19
C GLY A 115 6.06 10.86 4.64
N PRO A 116 7.37 10.92 4.36
CA PRO A 116 8.12 9.78 3.81
C PRO A 116 8.14 8.58 4.75
N ASP A 117 8.20 8.81 6.07
CA ASP A 117 8.25 7.74 7.07
C ASP A 117 6.93 6.96 7.20
N ALA A 118 5.84 7.49 6.64
CA ALA A 118 4.55 6.81 6.65
C ALA A 118 4.41 5.75 5.54
N VAL A 119 5.29 5.76 4.55
CA VAL A 119 5.20 4.92 3.35
C VAL A 119 6.22 3.79 3.40
N LEU A 120 5.72 2.57 3.29
CA LEU A 120 6.53 1.38 3.13
C LEU A 120 6.54 0.92 1.70
N HIS A 121 7.72 0.60 1.18
CA HIS A 121 7.87 0.00 -0.14
C HIS A 121 7.90 -1.53 -0.03
N ILE A 122 7.08 -2.16 -0.87
CA ILE A 122 6.85 -3.60 -0.90
C ILE A 122 7.33 -4.12 -2.24
N ARG A 123 8.10 -5.20 -2.22
CA ARG A 123 8.65 -5.84 -3.42
C ARG A 123 8.44 -7.34 -3.38
N GLU A 124 8.30 -7.96 -4.53
CA GLU A 124 8.25 -9.41 -4.62
C GLU A 124 9.68 -9.99 -4.60
N HIS A 125 9.90 -11.01 -3.77
CA HIS A 125 11.16 -11.74 -3.66
C HIS A 125 10.86 -13.22 -3.38
N GLY A 126 11.28 -14.12 -4.28
CA GLY A 126 11.09 -15.56 -4.10
C GLY A 126 9.62 -15.98 -3.92
N GLY A 127 8.67 -15.27 -4.55
CA GLY A 127 7.23 -15.51 -4.42
C GLY A 127 6.58 -14.97 -3.14
N ALA A 128 7.35 -14.26 -2.30
CA ALA A 128 6.84 -13.55 -1.12
C ALA A 128 6.89 -12.03 -1.35
N TYR A 129 5.92 -11.31 -0.81
CA TYR A 129 6.01 -9.85 -0.72
C TYR A 129 6.84 -9.47 0.49
N CYS A 130 7.89 -8.69 0.28
CA CYS A 130 8.86 -8.33 1.29
C CYS A 130 8.99 -6.81 1.41
N VAL A 131 9.34 -6.37 2.61
CA VAL A 131 9.83 -5.01 2.89
C VAL A 131 11.33 -5.08 3.16
N ARG A 132 12.03 -4.03 2.74
CA ARG A 132 13.44 -3.83 3.11
C ARG A 132 13.49 -3.18 4.49
N CYS A 133 14.37 -3.68 5.34
CA CYS A 133 14.45 -3.25 6.72
C CYS A 133 15.90 -3.21 7.25
N THR A 134 16.38 -2.04 7.64
CA THR A 134 17.61 -1.82 8.42
C THR A 134 17.40 -2.16 9.90
N GLY A 135 16.15 -2.22 10.37
CA GLY A 135 15.77 -2.50 11.75
C GLY A 135 15.74 -1.26 12.64
N SER A 136 16.05 -0.09 12.06
CA SER A 136 16.05 1.20 12.75
C SER A 136 14.95 2.13 12.24
N GLU A 137 14.10 1.66 11.33
CA GLU A 137 13.06 2.49 10.76
C GLU A 137 11.99 2.86 11.81
N PRO A 138 11.51 4.12 11.83
CA PRO A 138 10.47 4.56 12.76
C PRO A 138 9.18 3.73 12.66
N TRP A 139 8.89 3.22 11.46
CA TRP A 139 7.71 2.39 11.20
C TRP A 139 7.83 0.96 11.71
N PHE A 140 9.05 0.46 11.94
CA PHE A 140 9.29 -0.97 12.18
C PHE A 140 8.53 -1.51 13.40
N PRO A 141 8.53 -0.84 14.58
CA PRO A 141 7.79 -1.32 15.75
C PRO A 141 6.27 -1.42 15.53
N HIS A 142 5.71 -0.62 14.60
CA HIS A 142 4.26 -0.56 14.37
C HIS A 142 3.73 -1.73 13.56
N ILE A 143 4.58 -2.41 12.80
CA ILE A 143 4.16 -3.51 11.91
C ILE A 143 4.96 -4.79 12.13
N GLU A 144 5.83 -4.84 13.13
CA GLU A 144 6.70 -5.98 13.38
C GLU A 144 5.91 -7.30 13.56
N SER A 145 4.70 -7.22 14.10
CA SER A 145 3.80 -8.37 14.31
C SER A 145 3.32 -9.04 13.00
N ILE A 146 3.41 -8.32 11.87
CA ILE A 146 3.04 -8.80 10.54
C ILE A 146 4.26 -9.04 9.65
N LEU A 147 5.47 -9.01 10.20
CA LEU A 147 6.71 -9.31 9.48
C LEU A 147 7.28 -10.67 9.92
N GLY A 148 7.70 -11.46 8.93
CA GLY A 148 8.30 -12.77 9.15
C GLY A 148 9.82 -12.73 9.38
N ASP A 149 10.41 -13.92 9.38
CA ASP A 149 11.87 -14.07 9.42
C ASP A 149 12.52 -13.63 8.11
N PRO A 150 13.77 -13.14 8.14
CA PRO A 150 14.44 -12.69 6.93
C PRO A 150 14.59 -13.81 5.91
N VAL A 151 14.07 -13.59 4.70
CA VAL A 151 14.17 -14.53 3.56
C VAL A 151 15.38 -14.23 2.67
N GLY A 152 16.00 -13.08 2.87
CA GLY A 152 17.14 -12.64 2.07
C GLY A 152 17.77 -11.38 2.63
N GLU A 153 18.79 -10.93 1.92
CA GLU A 153 19.58 -9.74 2.24
C GLU A 153 19.65 -8.87 1.00
N ASP A 154 19.64 -7.56 1.21
CA ASP A 154 19.72 -6.58 0.15
C ASP A 154 20.69 -5.45 0.54
N ARG A 155 21.02 -4.61 -0.42
CA ARG A 155 21.74 -3.36 -0.20
C ARG A 155 20.98 -2.20 -0.79
N ASP A 156 20.95 -1.10 -0.06
CA ASP A 156 20.47 0.15 -0.62
C ASP A 156 21.49 0.74 -1.62
N GLU A 157 21.12 1.87 -2.23
CA GLU A 157 21.95 2.58 -3.22
C GLU A 157 23.28 3.08 -2.62
N HIS A 158 23.36 3.21 -1.29
CA HIS A 158 24.56 3.61 -0.55
C HIS A 158 25.35 2.38 -0.04
N GLY A 159 24.93 1.17 -0.38
CA GLY A 159 25.56 -0.08 0.03
C GLY A 159 25.22 -0.52 1.46
N HIS A 160 24.31 0.18 2.15
CA HIS A 160 23.87 -0.20 3.49
C HIS A 160 23.06 -1.47 3.46
N TYR A 161 23.23 -2.27 4.50
CA TYR A 161 22.61 -3.57 4.62
C TYR A 161 21.15 -3.50 5.00
N GLN A 162 20.34 -4.28 4.31
CA GLN A 162 18.93 -4.42 4.59
C GLN A 162 18.55 -5.90 4.65
N LEU A 163 17.67 -6.24 5.59
CA LEU A 163 16.99 -7.52 5.59
C LEU A 163 15.76 -7.43 4.70
N LEU A 164 15.48 -8.51 3.98
CA LEU A 164 14.21 -8.70 3.28
C LEU A 164 13.26 -9.47 4.19
N LEU A 165 12.26 -8.76 4.73
CA LEU A 165 11.29 -9.30 5.67
C LEU A 165 9.96 -9.57 4.95
N PRO A 166 9.47 -10.81 4.89
CA PRO A 166 8.20 -11.12 4.25
C PRO A 166 7.03 -10.54 5.05
N VAL A 167 6.05 -9.98 4.34
CA VAL A 167 4.77 -9.52 4.90
C VAL A 167 3.87 -10.72 5.10
N LEU A 168 3.52 -11.00 6.35
CA LEU A 168 2.67 -12.11 6.75
C LEU A 168 1.21 -11.72 6.57
N ARG A 169 0.58 -12.29 5.53
CA ARG A 169 -0.84 -12.09 5.27
C ARG A 169 -1.70 -12.80 6.32
N ARG A 170 -2.80 -12.18 6.68
CA ARG A 170 -3.79 -12.67 7.63
C ARG A 170 -5.15 -12.78 6.94
N ALA A 171 -5.90 -13.82 7.27
CA ALA A 171 -7.27 -13.94 6.78
C ALA A 171 -8.20 -13.07 7.63
N PRO A 172 -9.03 -12.19 7.03
CA PRO A 172 -10.01 -11.41 7.77
C PRO A 172 -10.92 -12.30 8.62
N GLY A 173 -11.19 -11.90 9.86
CA GLY A 173 -12.05 -12.66 10.77
C GLY A 173 -11.44 -13.98 11.28
N LYS A 174 -10.14 -14.21 11.06
CA LYS A 174 -9.42 -15.37 11.62
C LYS A 174 -8.39 -14.93 12.66
N CYS A 175 -8.23 -15.75 13.68
CA CYS A 175 -7.21 -15.56 14.70
C CYS A 175 -5.83 -15.72 14.07
N VAL A 176 -4.95 -14.74 14.29
CA VAL A 176 -3.61 -14.68 13.71
C VAL A 176 -2.68 -15.78 14.22
N GLN A 177 -3.01 -16.36 15.38
CA GLN A 177 -2.23 -17.42 16.01
C GLN A 177 -2.72 -18.82 15.64
N CYS A 178 -4.02 -19.09 15.76
CA CYS A 178 -4.56 -20.45 15.62
C CYS A 178 -5.47 -20.65 14.39
N GLY A 179 -5.80 -19.58 13.66
CA GLY A 179 -6.69 -19.63 12.50
C GLY A 179 -8.18 -19.82 12.83
N ALA A 180 -8.57 -19.88 14.11
CA ALA A 180 -9.97 -19.99 14.50
C ALA A 180 -10.77 -18.73 14.11
N GLN A 181 -12.08 -18.87 13.92
CA GLN A 181 -12.95 -17.72 13.67
C GLN A 181 -12.94 -16.77 14.88
N VAL A 182 -12.73 -15.48 14.65
CA VAL A 182 -12.94 -14.45 15.67
C VAL A 182 -14.36 -13.87 15.54
N GLN A 183 -14.98 -13.57 16.67
CA GLN A 183 -16.36 -13.05 16.72
C GLN A 183 -16.49 -11.64 16.14
N TRP A 184 -15.38 -10.90 16.03
CA TRP A 184 -15.35 -9.49 15.62
C TRP A 184 -14.20 -9.31 14.62
N ASP A 185 -14.47 -8.68 13.48
CA ASP A 185 -13.48 -8.45 12.43
C ASP A 185 -12.28 -7.62 12.90
N SER A 186 -12.42 -6.87 13.99
CA SER A 186 -11.35 -6.06 14.60
C SER A 186 -10.49 -6.82 15.61
N LYS A 187 -10.87 -8.03 16.06
CA LYS A 187 -10.07 -8.83 16.99
C LYS A 187 -9.09 -9.70 16.22
N GLU A 188 -7.79 -9.48 16.43
CA GLU A 188 -6.73 -10.31 15.86
C GLU A 188 -6.64 -11.70 16.52
N HIS A 189 -7.14 -11.83 17.76
CA HIS A 189 -6.99 -13.04 18.56
C HIS A 189 -8.34 -13.53 19.09
N CYS A 190 -8.55 -14.85 19.08
CA CYS A 190 -9.78 -15.44 19.62
C CYS A 190 -9.77 -15.53 21.16
N SER A 191 -8.60 -15.43 21.79
CA SER A 191 -8.43 -15.55 23.24
C SER A 191 -7.12 -14.91 23.70
N GLU A 192 -7.01 -14.60 25.00
CA GLU A 192 -5.77 -14.09 25.62
C GLU A 192 -4.57 -15.03 25.45
N PRO A 193 -4.70 -16.38 25.60
CA PRO A 193 -3.59 -17.29 25.30
C PRO A 193 -3.10 -17.20 23.85
N CYS A 194 -4.00 -16.99 22.89
CA CYS A 194 -3.59 -16.79 21.49
C CYS A 194 -2.83 -15.47 21.29
N ALA A 195 -3.24 -14.40 21.97
CA ALA A 195 -2.53 -13.13 21.95
C ALA A 195 -1.13 -13.24 22.58
N ALA A 196 -1.02 -13.91 23.74
CA ALA A 196 0.26 -14.14 24.40
C ALA A 196 1.20 -15.01 23.56
N ALA A 197 0.69 -16.10 22.97
CA ALA A 197 1.48 -16.98 22.10
C ALA A 197 1.93 -16.26 20.82
N HIS A 198 1.07 -15.39 20.25
CA HIS A 198 1.46 -14.57 19.11
C HIS A 198 2.58 -13.60 19.47
N GLN A 199 2.46 -12.89 20.61
CA GLN A 199 3.50 -11.98 21.07
C GLN A 199 4.84 -12.70 21.29
N GLN A 200 4.82 -13.89 21.92
CA GLN A 200 6.02 -14.71 22.09
C GLN A 200 6.68 -15.07 20.75
N GLU A 201 5.88 -15.35 19.72
CA GLU A 201 6.43 -15.63 18.38
C GLU A 201 7.01 -14.36 17.73
N VAL A 202 6.39 -13.20 17.92
CA VAL A 202 6.95 -11.91 17.47
C VAL A 202 8.30 -11.64 18.14
N ASP A 203 8.40 -11.87 19.44
CA ASP A 203 9.63 -11.69 20.21
C ASP A 203 10.72 -12.66 19.76
N ARG A 204 10.40 -13.93 19.54
CA ARG A 204 11.34 -14.92 19.00
C ARG A 204 11.85 -14.53 17.61
N ARG A 205 11.00 -13.99 16.74
CA ARG A 205 11.44 -13.47 15.42
C ARG A 205 12.37 -12.28 15.57
N ARG A 206 12.12 -11.40 16.55
CA ARG A 206 13.02 -10.28 16.87
C ARG A 206 14.40 -10.80 17.25
N GLU A 207 14.47 -11.74 18.19
CA GLU A 207 15.72 -12.36 18.62
C GLU A 207 16.48 -12.99 17.44
N ARG A 208 15.79 -13.73 16.56
CA ARG A 208 16.40 -14.33 15.35
C ARG A 208 16.96 -13.27 14.41
N ARG A 209 16.26 -12.15 14.21
CA ARG A 209 16.72 -11.02 13.38
C ARG A 209 17.95 -10.36 13.98
N GLU A 210 17.94 -10.09 15.28
CA GLU A 210 19.05 -9.47 16.00
C GLU A 210 20.29 -10.37 15.97
N ALA A 211 20.13 -11.68 16.23
CA ALA A 211 21.21 -12.64 16.14
C ALA A 211 21.85 -12.68 14.73
N ARG A 212 21.03 -12.63 13.67
CA ARG A 212 21.53 -12.58 12.29
C ARG A 212 22.32 -11.30 12.00
N ARG A 213 21.85 -10.14 12.49
CA ARG A 213 22.58 -8.87 12.37
C ARG A 213 23.91 -8.93 13.12
N ALA A 214 23.91 -9.41 14.37
CA ALA A 214 25.11 -9.54 15.19
C ALA A 214 26.15 -10.47 14.55
N ALA A 215 25.72 -11.64 14.06
CA ALA A 215 26.59 -12.59 13.35
C ALA A 215 27.26 -11.96 12.13
N ARG A 216 26.53 -11.11 11.40
CA ARG A 216 27.07 -10.39 10.24
C ARG A 216 28.09 -9.33 10.63
N GLU A 217 27.83 -8.54 11.66
CA GLU A 217 28.80 -7.53 12.12
C GLU A 217 30.07 -8.19 12.65
N LEU A 218 29.96 -9.32 13.36
CA LEU A 218 31.12 -10.13 13.75
C LEU A 218 31.91 -10.65 12.53
N ALA A 219 31.23 -11.14 11.48
CA ALA A 219 31.89 -11.61 10.27
C ALA A 219 32.68 -10.49 9.56
N LYS A 220 32.18 -9.25 9.55
CA LYS A 220 32.92 -8.10 8.99
C LYS A 220 34.18 -7.79 9.78
N LEU A 221 34.13 -7.87 11.10
CA LEU A 221 35.27 -7.60 11.98
C LEU A 221 36.38 -8.65 11.83
N GLN A 222 36.07 -9.87 11.39
CA GLN A 222 37.04 -10.95 11.16
C GLN A 222 37.71 -10.91 9.78
N ILE A 223 37.21 -10.07 8.86
CA ILE A 223 37.75 -9.91 7.50
C ILE A 223 38.77 -8.75 7.42
N HIS A 224 38.96 -8.01 8.52
CA HIS A 224 39.99 -6.98 8.70
C HIS A 224 41.10 -7.46 9.64
#